data_AF-A0A0P0M6A4-F1
#
_entry.id   AF-A0A0P0M6A4-F1
#
_cell.length_a   1.000
_cell.length_b   1.000
_cell.length_c   1.000
_cell.angle_alpha   90.00
_cell.angle_beta   90.00
_cell.angle_gamma   90.00
#
_symmetry.space_group_name_H-M   'P 1'
#
loop_
_entity.id
_entity.type
_entity.pdbx_description
1 polymer ?
#
loop_
_entity_poly.entity_id
_entity_poly.type
_entity_poly.pdbx_seq_one_letter_code
_entity_poly.pdbx_strand_id
1 'polypeptide(L)'
;MKFNIKYTIAALSVFMFTAGCDDKLDAIDVIGYTGVPVAIETVTSEPLPGQIQLRWEVPAGDFSYLKIWYYDPLTKETVYKIVSKGTTELLIDETRARFGEYEFNFQTFNANDEGGEIKVVRALSGVAPASYTLVSRSQIKLVAEQLSTNAQEPSEGPIKNAVDGDKNTFFHTNWHEAIPYPQWIQVNLKEPHENFLVGYINRTDNSWTTSGRPSVVDLQISNNGIDWETVGTLDGLPSSAGSEYISTFFMPGKTFTYFRFSVTSATGSSSYWNIGEFMMYDAEVAIDDPETAPLD
;
A
#
# COMPACT_ATOMS: atom_id res chain seq x y z
N MET A 1 27.32 24.04 5.93
CA MET A 1 27.45 24.64 7.28
C MET A 1 26.96 23.60 8.27
N LYS A 2 27.89 22.92 8.95
CA LYS A 2 27.59 21.88 9.95
C LYS A 2 27.44 22.58 11.31
N PHE A 3 26.35 22.32 12.03
CA PHE A 3 26.29 22.59 13.47
C PHE A 3 25.87 21.33 14.21
N ASN A 4 26.86 20.79 14.93
CA ASN A 4 26.72 19.78 15.97
C ASN A 4 26.12 20.46 17.22
N ILE A 5 25.15 19.81 17.87
CA ILE A 5 24.85 20.10 19.28
C ILE A 5 25.11 18.81 20.06
N LYS A 6 26.17 18.88 20.88
CA LYS A 6 26.54 17.89 21.90
C LYS A 6 25.80 18.23 23.20
N TYR A 7 25.38 17.17 23.90
CA TYR A 7 25.07 17.00 25.32
C TYR A 7 25.02 18.23 26.24
N THR A 8 23.91 18.34 26.99
CA THR A 8 23.91 18.90 28.35
C THR A 8 23.02 18.06 29.26
N ILE A 9 23.65 17.24 30.11
CA ILE A 9 23.05 16.65 31.30
C ILE A 9 22.88 17.80 32.29
N ALA A 10 21.63 18.10 32.69
CA ALA A 10 21.36 18.99 33.80
C ALA A 10 21.38 18.17 35.09
N ALA A 11 22.50 18.22 35.79
CA ALA A 11 22.61 17.82 37.18
C ALA A 11 22.08 18.95 38.09
N LEU A 12 21.02 18.66 38.85
CA LEU A 12 20.52 19.46 39.98
C LEU A 12 19.91 18.43 40.96
N SER A 13 20.21 18.36 42.25
CA SER A 13 21.11 19.11 43.12
C SER A 13 21.14 18.31 44.43
N VAL A 14 22.35 18.06 44.92
CA VAL A 14 22.61 17.46 46.24
C VAL A 14 22.02 18.35 47.33
N PHE A 15 21.06 17.84 48.10
CA PHE A 15 20.77 18.32 49.44
C PHE A 15 21.26 17.29 50.44
N MET A 16 22.46 17.54 50.98
CA MET A 16 22.93 16.92 52.21
C MET A 16 22.25 17.64 53.39
N PHE A 17 21.36 16.94 54.09
CA PHE A 17 21.14 17.18 55.51
C PHE A 17 21.82 16.04 56.27
N THR A 18 22.94 16.35 56.91
CA THR A 18 23.58 15.48 57.89
C THR A 18 22.92 15.67 59.25
N ALA A 19 22.45 14.57 59.86
CA ALA A 19 22.63 14.21 61.28
C ALA A 19 21.46 13.34 61.77
N GLY A 20 21.74 12.05 61.94
CA GLY A 20 20.85 11.07 62.56
C GLY A 20 21.06 9.70 61.93
N CYS A 21 22.05 8.95 62.40
CA CYS A 21 22.11 7.51 62.12
C CYS A 21 20.88 6.85 62.75
N ASP A 22 19.87 6.56 61.91
CA ASP A 22 18.98 5.44 62.12
C ASP A 22 19.18 4.52 60.91
N ASP A 23 19.81 3.36 61.12
CA ASP A 23 20.17 2.37 60.10
C ASP A 23 18.93 1.59 59.59
N LYS A 24 17.78 2.26 59.49
CA LYS A 24 16.53 1.71 59.00
C LYS A 24 16.05 2.54 57.82
N LEU A 25 16.76 2.42 56.71
CA LEU A 25 16.06 2.38 55.44
C LEU A 25 15.27 1.07 55.47
N ASP A 26 14.00 1.15 55.83
CA ASP A 26 13.07 0.04 55.59
C ASP A 26 13.29 -0.38 54.14
N ALA A 27 13.60 -1.67 53.95
CA ALA A 27 13.70 -2.24 52.61
C ALA A 27 12.43 -1.79 51.85
N ILE A 28 12.61 -1.22 50.66
CA ILE A 28 11.46 -0.95 49.79
C ILE A 28 10.81 -2.31 49.57
N ASP A 29 9.68 -2.56 50.24
CA ASP A 29 8.97 -3.83 50.12
C ASP A 29 8.68 -4.04 48.64
N VAL A 30 9.15 -5.15 48.11
CA VAL A 30 8.83 -5.58 46.75
C VAL A 30 7.34 -5.90 46.73
N ILE A 31 6.53 -4.98 46.17
CA ILE A 31 5.10 -5.18 46.02
C ILE A 31 4.86 -6.05 44.79
N GLY A 32 4.47 -7.30 45.00
CA GLY A 32 4.06 -8.21 43.93
C GLY A 32 4.16 -9.69 44.32
N TYR A 33 3.87 -10.57 43.36
CA TYR A 33 4.04 -12.00 43.54
C TYR A 33 5.54 -12.33 43.65
N THR A 34 5.96 -13.04 44.70
CA THR A 34 7.38 -13.42 44.95
C THR A 34 7.62 -14.93 44.94
N GLY A 35 6.60 -15.73 44.61
CA GLY A 35 6.75 -17.17 44.48
C GLY A 35 7.45 -17.57 43.17
N VAL A 36 7.54 -18.89 42.93
CA VAL A 36 8.08 -19.43 41.67
C VAL A 36 7.11 -19.16 40.53
N PRO A 37 7.48 -18.37 39.50
CA PRO A 37 6.58 -18.06 38.39
C PRO A 37 6.11 -19.30 37.63
N VAL A 38 4.81 -19.33 37.30
CA VAL A 38 4.23 -20.39 36.46
C VAL A 38 4.69 -20.26 35.01
N ALA A 39 4.98 -21.38 34.34
CA ALA A 39 5.36 -21.40 32.93
C ALA A 39 4.19 -21.08 31.98
N ILE A 40 4.51 -20.59 30.79
CA ILE A 40 3.56 -20.51 29.67
C ILE A 40 3.54 -21.87 28.96
N GLU A 41 2.39 -22.53 28.92
CA GLU A 41 2.28 -23.88 28.35
C GLU A 41 2.01 -23.88 26.85
N THR A 42 0.95 -23.18 26.45
CA THR A 42 0.42 -23.17 25.09
C THR A 42 0.56 -21.79 24.48
N VAL A 43 1.29 -21.74 23.38
CA VAL A 43 1.42 -20.55 22.52
C VAL A 43 1.06 -20.98 21.11
N THR A 44 0.21 -20.22 20.46
CA THR A 44 -0.10 -20.35 19.04
C THR A 44 0.49 -19.17 18.28
N SER A 45 0.74 -19.40 16.98
CA SER A 45 1.22 -18.35 16.08
C SER A 45 0.40 -18.33 14.80
N GLU A 46 0.25 -17.14 14.24
CA GLU A 46 -0.39 -16.91 12.94
C GLU A 46 0.51 -16.00 12.09
N PRO A 47 0.92 -16.44 10.89
CA PRO A 47 1.68 -15.62 9.96
C PRO A 47 0.78 -14.56 9.33
N LEU A 48 1.16 -13.29 9.45
CA LEU A 48 0.50 -12.14 8.84
C LEU A 48 1.48 -11.43 7.88
N PRO A 49 1.03 -10.61 6.90
CA PRO A 49 1.94 -9.95 5.97
C PRO A 49 3.02 -9.11 6.66
N GLY A 50 4.29 -9.56 6.60
CA GLY A 50 5.42 -8.93 7.27
C GLY A 50 5.37 -9.00 8.80
N GLN A 51 4.59 -9.92 9.35
CA GLN A 51 4.17 -9.94 10.74
C GLN A 51 4.02 -11.36 11.30
N ILE A 52 4.19 -11.50 12.62
CA ILE A 52 3.90 -12.73 13.37
C ILE A 52 2.96 -12.36 14.51
N GLN A 53 1.75 -12.93 14.50
CA GLN A 53 0.83 -12.80 15.63
C GLN A 53 1.06 -13.98 16.58
N LEU A 54 1.43 -13.69 17.83
CA LEU A 54 1.56 -14.67 18.91
C LEU A 54 0.35 -14.56 19.84
N ARG A 55 -0.17 -15.70 20.30
CA ARG A 55 -1.28 -15.79 21.27
C ARG A 55 -0.98 -16.88 22.29
N TRP A 56 -1.34 -16.66 23.55
CA TRP A 56 -1.18 -17.63 24.62
C TRP A 56 -2.32 -17.54 25.62
N GLU A 57 -2.53 -18.64 26.34
CA GLU A 57 -3.51 -18.68 27.42
C GLU A 57 -2.93 -18.10 28.70
N VAL A 58 -3.77 -17.46 29.52
CA VAL A 58 -3.38 -17.02 30.86
C VAL A 58 -3.09 -18.27 31.70
N PRO A 59 -1.86 -18.45 32.21
CA PRO A 59 -1.56 -19.56 33.11
C PRO A 59 -2.45 -19.55 34.36
N ALA A 60 -2.84 -20.72 34.85
CA ALA A 60 -3.62 -20.84 36.08
C ALA A 60 -2.84 -20.40 37.34
N GLY A 61 -1.51 -20.47 37.29
CA GLY A 61 -0.63 -20.00 38.37
C GLY A 61 -0.39 -18.49 38.36
N ASP A 62 0.52 -18.03 39.21
CA ASP A 62 0.80 -16.60 39.39
C ASP A 62 2.21 -16.23 38.92
N PHE A 63 2.37 -14.97 38.50
CA PHE A 63 3.60 -14.34 38.06
C PHE A 63 3.38 -12.82 37.96
N SER A 64 4.45 -12.03 37.94
CA SER A 64 4.38 -10.56 37.89
C SER A 64 4.38 -10.04 36.46
N TYR A 65 5.26 -10.54 35.60
CA TYR A 65 5.34 -10.14 34.18
C TYR A 65 5.88 -11.27 33.31
N LEU A 66 5.65 -11.17 32.00
CA LEU A 66 6.17 -12.09 30.99
C LEU A 66 7.18 -11.35 30.12
N LYS A 67 8.38 -11.93 29.99
CA LYS A 67 9.41 -11.49 29.05
C LYS A 67 9.43 -12.43 27.86
N ILE A 68 9.37 -11.86 26.66
CA ILE A 68 9.45 -12.55 25.39
C ILE A 68 10.67 -12.04 24.64
N TRP A 69 11.50 -12.91 24.10
CA TRP A 69 12.61 -12.48 23.26
C TRP A 69 12.90 -13.42 22.11
N TYR A 70 13.42 -12.85 21.03
CA TYR A 70 13.80 -13.54 19.81
C TYR A 70 14.97 -12.82 19.16
N TYR A 71 15.74 -13.55 18.35
CA TYR A 71 16.75 -12.96 17.49
C TYR A 71 16.07 -12.47 16.20
N ASP A 72 16.21 -11.19 15.87
CA ASP A 72 15.74 -10.64 14.61
C ASP A 72 16.86 -10.68 13.55
N PRO A 73 16.74 -11.50 12.49
CA PRO A 73 17.73 -11.58 11.43
C PRO A 73 17.88 -10.30 10.60
N LEU A 74 16.85 -9.43 10.60
CA LEU A 74 16.89 -8.15 9.87
C LEU A 74 17.81 -7.15 10.55
N THR A 75 17.53 -6.84 11.83
CA THR A 75 18.35 -5.89 12.62
C THR A 75 19.63 -6.52 13.18
N LYS A 76 19.73 -7.86 13.18
CA LYS A 76 20.82 -8.66 13.77
C LYS A 76 20.92 -8.50 15.29
N GLU A 77 19.81 -8.20 15.96
CA GLU A 77 19.75 -7.98 17.40
C GLU A 77 18.75 -8.93 18.09
N THR A 78 18.97 -9.19 19.39
CA THR A 78 17.96 -9.85 20.20
C THR A 78 16.95 -8.82 20.68
N VAL A 79 15.71 -8.96 20.24
CA VAL A 79 14.61 -8.08 20.61
C VAL A 79 13.94 -8.61 21.87
N TYR A 80 13.71 -7.73 22.85
CA TYR A 80 13.02 -8.04 24.10
C TYR A 80 11.68 -7.32 24.16
N LYS A 81 10.63 -8.04 24.57
CA LYS A 81 9.29 -7.53 24.81
C LYS A 81 8.87 -7.93 26.22
N ILE A 82 8.37 -6.99 27.00
CA ILE A 82 7.83 -7.24 28.33
C ILE A 82 6.35 -6.92 28.29
N VAL A 83 5.54 -7.86 28.76
CA VAL A 83 4.09 -7.72 28.81
C VAL A 83 3.56 -8.03 30.20
N SER A 84 2.43 -7.41 30.54
CA SER A 84 1.78 -7.61 31.82
C SER A 84 1.16 -9.00 31.93
N LYS A 85 0.89 -9.46 33.16
CA LYS A 85 0.20 -10.74 33.43
C LYS A 85 -1.11 -10.92 32.65
N GLY A 86 -1.86 -9.84 32.42
CA GLY A 86 -3.14 -9.89 31.72
C GLY A 86 -3.06 -9.90 30.19
N THR A 87 -1.86 -9.73 29.63
CA THR A 87 -1.65 -9.75 28.18
C THR A 87 -1.62 -11.21 27.70
N THR A 88 -2.37 -11.50 26.63
CA THR A 88 -2.50 -12.84 26.02
C THR A 88 -2.13 -12.88 24.53
N GLU A 89 -1.74 -11.74 23.97
CA GLU A 89 -1.37 -11.61 22.57
C GLU A 89 -0.24 -10.61 22.38
N LEU A 90 0.55 -10.82 21.33
CA LEU A 90 1.61 -9.92 20.91
C LEU A 90 1.78 -10.00 19.40
N LEU A 91 1.67 -8.85 18.73
CA LEU A 91 2.03 -8.72 17.32
C LEU A 91 3.51 -8.36 17.20
N ILE A 92 4.25 -9.13 16.41
CA ILE A 92 5.63 -8.86 16.04
C ILE A 92 5.61 -8.32 14.61
N ASP A 93 5.88 -7.04 14.48
CA ASP A 93 5.96 -6.30 13.24
C ASP A 93 7.35 -6.36 12.62
N GLU A 94 7.43 -5.92 11.35
CA GLU A 94 8.68 -5.82 10.59
C GLU A 94 9.48 -7.14 10.47
N THR A 95 8.78 -8.28 10.49
CA THR A 95 9.37 -9.59 10.23
C THR A 95 9.32 -9.92 8.75
N ARG A 96 10.07 -10.95 8.30
CA ARG A 96 10.12 -11.37 6.89
C ARG A 96 10.05 -12.88 6.76
N ALA A 97 9.31 -13.38 5.78
CA ALA A 97 9.20 -14.81 5.50
C ALA A 97 10.52 -15.43 5.03
N ARG A 98 11.37 -14.66 4.32
CA ARG A 98 12.69 -15.09 3.80
C ARG A 98 13.65 -15.62 4.87
N PHE A 99 13.43 -15.26 6.13
CA PHE A 99 14.30 -15.67 7.24
C PHE A 99 13.91 -17.02 7.86
N GLY A 100 12.80 -17.61 7.42
CA GLY A 100 12.32 -18.89 7.95
C GLY A 100 11.73 -18.75 9.35
N GLU A 101 11.99 -19.74 10.21
CA GLU A 101 11.42 -19.79 11.55
C GLU A 101 12.13 -18.81 12.50
N TYR A 102 11.33 -17.95 13.11
CA TYR A 102 11.75 -17.16 14.27
C TYR A 102 11.58 -18.00 15.54
N GLU A 103 12.59 -17.98 16.40
CA GLU A 103 12.55 -18.66 17.69
C GLU A 103 12.27 -17.67 18.82
N PHE A 104 11.10 -17.77 19.43
CA PHE A 104 10.65 -16.96 20.54
C PHE A 104 10.80 -17.71 21.85
N ASN A 105 11.35 -17.03 22.85
CA ASN A 105 11.51 -17.52 24.21
C ASN A 105 10.53 -16.78 25.11
N PHE A 106 9.69 -17.52 25.83
CA PHE A 106 8.70 -17.01 26.78
C PHE A 106 9.13 -17.38 28.18
N GLN A 107 9.29 -16.40 29.06
CA GLN A 107 9.63 -16.64 30.46
C GLN A 107 8.87 -15.67 31.37
N THR A 108 8.15 -16.23 32.33
CA THR A 108 7.48 -15.46 33.39
C THR A 108 8.46 -15.14 34.51
N PHE A 109 8.24 -14.02 35.18
CA PHE A 109 9.08 -13.52 36.26
C PHE A 109 8.22 -13.12 37.45
N ASN A 110 8.77 -13.29 38.66
CA ASN A 110 8.16 -12.76 39.88
C ASN A 110 8.63 -11.31 40.12
N ALA A 111 8.22 -10.71 41.23
CA ALA A 111 8.53 -9.32 41.56
C ALA A 111 9.99 -9.10 41.99
N ASN A 112 10.76 -10.17 42.23
CA ASN A 112 12.20 -10.14 42.51
C ASN A 112 13.06 -10.34 41.25
N ASP A 113 12.45 -10.31 40.05
CA ASP A 113 13.11 -10.62 38.78
C ASP A 113 13.67 -12.07 38.70
N GLU A 114 13.12 -12.99 39.48
CA GLU A 114 13.43 -14.41 39.39
C GLU A 114 12.54 -15.05 38.32
N GLY A 115 13.17 -15.64 37.30
CA GLY A 115 12.48 -16.24 36.16
C GLY A 115 12.06 -17.69 36.38
N GLY A 116 10.88 -18.05 35.86
CA GLY A 116 10.40 -19.44 35.78
C GLY A 116 11.02 -20.21 34.61
N GLU A 117 10.39 -21.32 34.23
CA GLU A 117 10.80 -22.11 33.07
C GLU A 117 10.63 -21.35 31.75
N ILE A 118 11.54 -21.59 30.81
CA ILE A 118 11.50 -20.98 29.47
C ILE A 118 10.73 -21.90 28.52
N LYS A 119 9.70 -21.33 27.88
CA LYS A 119 9.01 -21.98 26.76
C LYS A 119 9.54 -21.44 25.44
N VAL A 120 10.04 -22.33 24.59
CA VAL A 120 10.48 -21.99 23.23
C VAL A 120 9.34 -22.25 22.23
N VAL A 121 9.10 -21.29 21.35
CA VAL A 121 8.06 -21.32 20.31
C VAL A 121 8.70 -20.94 18.98
N ARG A 122 8.49 -21.75 17.96
CA ARG A 122 8.89 -21.41 16.59
C ARG A 122 7.68 -20.92 15.81
N ALA A 123 7.86 -19.83 15.09
CA ALA A 123 6.80 -19.21 14.30
C ALA A 123 7.34 -18.69 12.98
N LEU A 124 6.49 -18.68 11.95
CA LEU A 124 6.80 -18.15 10.63
C LEU A 124 6.15 -16.78 10.48
N SER A 125 6.86 -15.87 9.81
CA SER A 125 6.28 -14.62 9.31
C SER A 125 5.52 -14.86 8.01
N GLY A 126 4.45 -14.10 7.77
CA GLY A 126 3.85 -14.02 6.44
C GLY A 126 4.71 -13.14 5.52
N VAL A 127 4.59 -13.36 4.21
CA VAL A 127 5.32 -12.60 3.18
C VAL A 127 5.08 -11.11 3.37
N ALA A 128 6.14 -10.35 3.61
CA ALA A 128 6.09 -8.90 3.69
C ALA A 128 5.68 -8.33 2.32
N PRO A 129 4.64 -7.47 2.26
CA PRO A 129 4.18 -6.95 0.99
C PRO A 129 5.24 -6.01 0.38
N ALA A 130 5.48 -6.17 -0.91
CA ALA A 130 6.28 -5.21 -1.67
C ALA A 130 5.54 -3.87 -1.77
N SER A 131 6.30 -2.77 -1.81
CA SER A 131 5.79 -1.42 -2.07
C SER A 131 6.23 -0.93 -3.45
N TYR A 132 5.40 -0.07 -4.05
CA TYR A 132 5.56 0.38 -5.44
C TYR A 132 5.49 1.90 -5.50
N THR A 133 6.50 2.53 -6.07
CA THR A 133 6.57 3.99 -6.20
C THR A 133 6.84 4.38 -7.65
N LEU A 134 6.04 5.30 -8.20
CA LEU A 134 6.31 5.87 -9.51
C LEU A 134 7.61 6.69 -9.45
N VAL A 135 8.62 6.29 -10.23
CA VAL A 135 9.90 6.99 -10.36
C VAL A 135 9.79 8.07 -11.43
N SER A 136 9.31 7.67 -12.60
CA SER A 136 9.17 8.54 -13.75
C SER A 136 8.05 8.06 -14.66
N ARG A 137 7.64 8.92 -15.59
CA ARG A 137 6.72 8.56 -16.68
C ARG A 137 7.20 9.16 -17.99
N SER A 138 6.99 8.46 -19.08
CA SER A 138 7.30 8.94 -20.43
C SER A 138 6.07 8.84 -21.32
N GLN A 139 5.74 9.90 -22.06
CA GLN A 139 4.52 9.92 -22.87
C GLN A 139 4.69 9.07 -24.13
N ILE A 140 3.73 8.18 -24.36
CA ILE A 140 3.63 7.40 -25.59
C ILE A 140 3.01 8.33 -26.64
N LYS A 141 3.75 8.60 -27.71
CA LYS A 141 3.27 9.46 -28.80
C LYS A 141 2.27 8.70 -29.67
N LEU A 142 0.99 8.87 -29.37
CA LEU A 142 -0.11 8.33 -30.16
C LEU A 142 -0.35 9.15 -31.43
N VAL A 143 -0.77 8.47 -32.50
CA VAL A 143 -1.23 9.10 -33.74
C VAL A 143 -2.59 8.53 -34.16
N ALA A 144 -3.36 9.30 -34.94
CA ALA A 144 -4.72 8.97 -35.31
C ALA A 144 -4.88 7.59 -35.97
N GLU A 145 -3.89 7.13 -36.76
CA GLU A 145 -3.92 5.85 -37.45
C GLU A 145 -3.85 4.65 -36.50
N GLN A 146 -3.46 4.86 -35.25
CA GLN A 146 -3.46 3.83 -34.22
C GLN A 146 -4.83 3.70 -33.55
N LEU A 147 -5.74 4.65 -33.77
CA LEU A 147 -6.99 4.74 -33.03
C LEU A 147 -8.15 4.11 -33.79
N SER A 148 -9.07 3.49 -33.05
CA SER A 148 -10.40 3.14 -33.52
C SER A 148 -11.42 3.26 -32.40
N THR A 149 -12.71 3.35 -32.75
CA THR A 149 -13.82 3.36 -31.78
C THR A 149 -14.98 2.55 -32.33
N ASN A 150 -15.79 1.96 -31.44
CA ASN A 150 -17.04 1.30 -31.79
C ASN A 150 -18.24 2.26 -31.91
N ALA A 151 -18.06 3.55 -31.62
CA ALA A 151 -19.17 4.48 -31.46
C ALA A 151 -18.91 5.86 -32.08
N GLN A 152 -18.12 5.95 -33.15
CA GLN A 152 -17.81 7.23 -33.82
C GLN A 152 -19.09 8.00 -34.19
N GLU A 153 -19.15 9.28 -33.83
CA GLU A 153 -20.17 10.19 -34.37
C GLU A 153 -19.86 10.52 -35.85
N PRO A 154 -20.82 10.43 -36.79
CA PRO A 154 -20.55 10.54 -38.23
C PRO A 154 -20.17 11.92 -38.78
N SER A 155 -20.50 13.02 -38.09
CA SER A 155 -20.50 14.38 -38.64
C SER A 155 -19.53 15.37 -37.95
N GLU A 156 -19.18 15.10 -36.70
CA GLU A 156 -18.36 15.90 -35.80
C GLU A 156 -17.54 14.99 -34.86
N GLY A 157 -16.66 15.61 -34.09
CA GLY A 157 -15.85 14.93 -33.09
C GLY A 157 -15.11 13.66 -33.58
N PRO A 158 -14.37 13.69 -34.71
CA PRO A 158 -13.66 12.52 -35.21
C PRO A 158 -12.58 12.04 -34.21
N ILE A 159 -12.37 10.73 -34.12
CA ILE A 159 -11.42 10.12 -33.17
C ILE A 159 -10.00 10.66 -33.22
N LYS A 160 -9.54 11.13 -34.39
CA LYS A 160 -8.22 11.76 -34.55
C LYS A 160 -8.03 12.96 -33.61
N ASN A 161 -9.11 13.65 -33.25
CA ASN A 161 -9.07 14.80 -32.35
C ASN A 161 -8.69 14.40 -30.93
N ALA A 162 -8.87 13.14 -30.53
CA ALA A 162 -8.46 12.70 -29.21
C ALA A 162 -6.94 12.69 -29.01
N VAL A 163 -6.12 12.88 -30.05
CA VAL A 163 -4.65 12.84 -29.96
C VAL A 163 -4.00 13.91 -30.85
N ASP A 164 -4.72 14.97 -31.22
CA ASP A 164 -4.21 16.00 -32.13
C ASP A 164 -3.39 17.09 -31.41
N GLY A 165 -3.44 17.13 -30.08
CA GLY A 165 -2.73 18.10 -29.24
C GLY A 165 -3.45 19.44 -29.13
N ASP A 166 -4.67 19.58 -29.67
CA ASP A 166 -5.51 20.76 -29.57
C ASP A 166 -6.72 20.51 -28.67
N LYS A 167 -6.61 20.94 -27.41
CA LYS A 167 -7.70 20.88 -26.42
C LYS A 167 -9.02 21.60 -26.82
N ASN A 168 -9.03 22.37 -27.92
CA ASN A 168 -10.23 23.02 -28.44
C ASN A 168 -10.98 22.15 -29.46
N THR A 169 -10.37 21.08 -29.98
CA THR A 169 -11.06 20.01 -30.68
C THR A 169 -11.54 18.97 -29.67
N PHE A 170 -12.30 17.99 -30.14
CA PHE A 170 -12.79 16.89 -29.30
C PHE A 170 -13.11 15.66 -30.12
N PHE A 171 -13.05 14.49 -29.47
CA PHE A 171 -13.74 13.29 -29.89
C PHE A 171 -15.15 13.24 -29.29
N HIS A 172 -16.13 12.75 -30.06
CA HIS A 172 -17.49 12.54 -29.59
C HIS A 172 -18.01 11.19 -30.10
N THR A 173 -18.68 10.43 -29.23
CA THR A 173 -19.40 9.24 -29.68
C THR A 173 -20.80 9.58 -30.19
N ASN A 174 -21.38 8.71 -31.00
CA ASN A 174 -22.64 8.96 -31.68
C ASN A 174 -23.75 9.32 -30.69
N TRP A 175 -24.25 10.57 -30.78
CA TRP A 175 -25.35 11.07 -29.96
C TRP A 175 -26.70 11.07 -30.68
N HIS A 176 -26.70 10.80 -31.99
CA HIS A 176 -27.92 10.66 -32.80
C HIS A 176 -28.57 9.28 -32.61
N GLU A 177 -27.75 8.23 -32.57
CA GLU A 177 -28.20 6.85 -32.35
C GLU A 177 -27.72 6.34 -31.00
N ALA A 178 -28.62 5.75 -30.23
CA ALA A 178 -28.28 5.22 -28.90
C ALA A 178 -27.43 3.94 -29.03
N ILE A 179 -26.11 4.10 -28.99
CA ILE A 179 -25.17 2.98 -28.84
C ILE A 179 -25.03 2.72 -27.32
N PRO A 180 -25.44 1.55 -26.80
CA PRO A 180 -25.29 1.27 -25.37
C PRO A 180 -23.81 1.17 -24.98
N TYR A 181 -23.50 1.53 -23.74
CA TYR A 181 -22.20 1.25 -23.13
C TYR A 181 -21.93 -0.27 -23.07
N PRO A 182 -20.67 -0.73 -23.14
CA PRO A 182 -19.45 0.09 -23.21
C PRO A 182 -19.15 0.67 -24.59
N GLN A 183 -18.64 1.89 -24.59
CA GLN A 183 -18.10 2.58 -25.77
C GLN A 183 -16.62 2.86 -25.54
N TRP A 184 -15.76 2.63 -26.53
CA TRP A 184 -14.32 2.67 -26.31
C TRP A 184 -13.56 3.48 -27.36
N ILE A 185 -12.43 4.02 -26.93
CA ILE A 185 -11.29 4.30 -27.82
C ILE A 185 -10.32 3.14 -27.67
N GLN A 186 -9.92 2.54 -28.79
CA GLN A 186 -8.89 1.52 -28.86
C GLN A 186 -7.62 2.13 -29.45
N VAL A 187 -6.49 1.76 -28.87
CA VAL A 187 -5.15 2.11 -29.33
C VAL A 187 -4.43 0.84 -29.76
N ASN A 188 -3.96 0.82 -31.00
CA ASN A 188 -3.06 -0.21 -31.52
C ASN A 188 -1.62 0.29 -31.39
N LEU A 189 -0.90 -0.21 -30.39
CA LEU A 189 0.48 0.17 -30.10
C LEU A 189 1.43 -0.54 -31.09
N LYS A 190 2.50 0.14 -31.47
CA LYS A 190 3.46 -0.37 -32.47
C LYS A 190 4.51 -1.29 -31.85
N GLU A 191 4.64 -1.24 -30.53
CA GLU A 191 5.54 -2.04 -29.73
C GLU A 191 4.84 -2.45 -28.42
N PRO A 192 5.32 -3.49 -27.72
CA PRO A 192 4.76 -3.90 -26.45
C PRO A 192 5.05 -2.88 -25.33
N HIS A 193 4.05 -2.57 -24.52
CA HIS A 193 4.13 -1.76 -23.30
C HIS A 193 3.66 -2.56 -22.09
N GLU A 194 4.05 -2.19 -20.86
CA GLU A 194 3.73 -2.96 -19.64
C GLU A 194 3.07 -2.12 -18.54
N ASN A 195 3.85 -1.31 -17.83
CA ASN A 195 3.34 -0.45 -16.77
C ASN A 195 2.96 0.89 -17.36
N PHE A 196 1.78 1.40 -17.04
CA PHE A 196 1.26 2.58 -17.73
C PHE A 196 0.42 3.50 -16.86
N LEU A 197 0.24 4.72 -17.34
CA LEU A 197 -0.76 5.68 -16.87
C LEU A 197 -1.62 6.08 -18.06
N VAL A 198 -2.85 6.49 -17.78
CA VAL A 198 -3.70 7.15 -18.76
C VAL A 198 -4.01 8.56 -18.31
N GLY A 199 -4.14 9.47 -19.26
CA GLY A 199 -4.63 10.81 -19.03
C GLY A 199 -5.67 11.19 -20.07
N TYR A 200 -6.52 12.14 -19.74
CA TYR A 200 -7.42 12.75 -20.71
C TYR A 200 -7.78 14.17 -20.29
N ILE A 201 -8.25 14.95 -21.26
CA ILE A 201 -8.82 16.28 -21.04
C ILE A 201 -10.29 16.20 -21.43
N ASN A 202 -11.19 16.66 -20.56
CA ASN A 202 -12.59 16.82 -20.92
C ASN A 202 -12.74 17.91 -22.00
N ARG A 203 -13.60 17.70 -23.02
CA ARG A 203 -13.93 18.73 -24.04
C ARG A 203 -14.15 20.10 -23.38
N THR A 204 -13.48 21.12 -23.90
CA THR A 204 -13.41 22.46 -23.33
C THR A 204 -14.68 23.29 -23.53
N ASP A 205 -15.38 23.07 -24.65
CA ASP A 205 -16.68 23.68 -24.91
C ASP A 205 -17.74 23.14 -23.91
N ASN A 206 -18.50 24.06 -23.32
CA ASN A 206 -19.60 23.79 -22.39
C ASN A 206 -20.88 24.54 -22.78
N SER A 207 -20.99 25.05 -24.00
CA SER A 207 -22.09 25.92 -24.45
C SER A 207 -23.46 25.23 -24.41
N TRP A 208 -23.52 23.90 -24.38
CA TRP A 208 -24.79 23.17 -24.56
C TRP A 208 -25.10 22.08 -23.53
N THR A 209 -24.11 21.54 -22.80
CA THR A 209 -24.32 20.64 -21.65
C THR A 209 -23.00 20.26 -20.96
N THR A 210 -23.05 19.89 -19.67
CA THR A 210 -21.97 19.20 -18.94
C THR A 210 -22.06 17.66 -19.04
N SER A 211 -23.00 17.14 -19.86
CA SER A 211 -23.18 15.71 -20.12
C SER A 211 -22.09 15.12 -21.00
N GLY A 212 -21.96 13.81 -20.96
CA GLY A 212 -21.04 13.03 -21.79
C GLY A 212 -19.60 13.06 -21.30
N ARG A 213 -19.34 13.38 -20.03
CA ARG A 213 -18.00 13.24 -19.44
C ARG A 213 -17.83 11.82 -18.91
N PRO A 214 -16.74 11.10 -19.25
CA PRO A 214 -16.51 9.77 -18.69
C PRO A 214 -16.63 9.80 -17.16
N SER A 215 -17.46 8.94 -16.58
CA SER A 215 -17.63 8.82 -15.12
C SER A 215 -17.10 7.50 -14.58
N VAL A 216 -17.22 6.42 -15.36
CA VAL A 216 -16.57 5.13 -15.09
C VAL A 216 -15.95 4.60 -16.37
N VAL A 217 -14.69 4.17 -16.28
CA VAL A 217 -13.92 3.68 -17.43
C VAL A 217 -13.15 2.42 -17.04
N ASP A 218 -13.35 1.35 -17.79
CA ASP A 218 -12.51 0.17 -17.71
C ASP A 218 -11.29 0.33 -18.61
N LEU A 219 -10.12 0.06 -18.05
CA LEU A 219 -8.85 0.03 -18.78
C LEU A 219 -8.58 -1.41 -19.18
N GLN A 220 -8.61 -1.67 -20.48
CA GLN A 220 -8.47 -3.04 -20.99
C GLN A 220 -7.23 -3.18 -21.85
N ILE A 221 -6.57 -4.33 -21.74
CA ILE A 221 -5.40 -4.68 -22.55
C ILE A 221 -5.64 -5.94 -23.38
N SER A 222 -4.90 -6.07 -24.48
CA SER A 222 -4.89 -7.27 -25.32
C SER A 222 -3.56 -7.40 -26.07
N ASN A 223 -3.27 -8.62 -26.54
CA ASN A 223 -2.16 -8.91 -27.47
C ASN A 223 -2.63 -9.45 -28.83
N ASN A 224 -3.93 -9.70 -29.01
CA ASN A 224 -4.48 -10.19 -30.27
C ASN A 224 -5.64 -9.34 -30.80
N GLY A 225 -6.05 -8.30 -30.05
CA GLY A 225 -7.17 -7.41 -30.40
C GLY A 225 -8.55 -8.07 -30.32
N ILE A 226 -8.64 -9.34 -29.90
CA ILE A 226 -9.86 -10.15 -29.85
C ILE A 226 -10.23 -10.44 -28.40
N ASP A 227 -9.30 -10.97 -27.62
CA ASP A 227 -9.46 -11.29 -26.21
C ASP A 227 -8.99 -10.10 -25.38
N TRP A 228 -9.87 -9.60 -24.51
CA TRP A 228 -9.63 -8.39 -23.72
C TRP A 228 -9.73 -8.69 -22.23
N GLU A 229 -8.81 -8.11 -21.47
CA GLU A 229 -8.75 -8.20 -20.01
C GLU A 229 -8.83 -6.80 -19.41
N THR A 230 -9.76 -6.59 -18.48
CA THR A 230 -9.82 -5.36 -17.68
C THR A 230 -8.75 -5.43 -16.59
N VAL A 231 -7.81 -4.48 -16.59
CA VAL A 231 -6.68 -4.39 -15.64
C VAL A 231 -6.80 -3.25 -14.64
N GLY A 232 -7.85 -2.44 -14.78
CA GLY A 232 -8.19 -1.37 -13.85
C GLY A 232 -9.52 -0.74 -14.22
N THR A 233 -10.16 -0.13 -13.23
CA THR A 233 -11.37 0.68 -13.42
C THR A 233 -11.11 2.05 -12.81
N LEU A 234 -11.39 3.08 -13.58
CA LEU A 234 -11.38 4.47 -13.12
C LEU A 234 -12.80 4.88 -12.75
N ASP A 235 -12.96 5.49 -11.59
CA ASP A 235 -14.19 6.14 -11.13
C ASP A 235 -13.86 7.49 -10.47
N GLY A 236 -14.88 8.20 -9.97
CA GLY A 236 -14.70 9.51 -9.34
C GLY A 236 -14.11 10.57 -10.27
N LEU A 237 -14.29 10.36 -11.59
CA LEU A 237 -13.65 11.13 -12.64
C LEU A 237 -14.17 12.58 -12.71
N PRO A 238 -13.32 13.56 -13.06
CA PRO A 238 -13.73 14.95 -13.15
C PRO A 238 -14.71 15.17 -14.30
N SER A 239 -15.65 16.09 -14.10
CA SER A 239 -16.75 16.39 -15.03
C SER A 239 -16.79 17.84 -15.51
N SER A 240 -15.91 18.70 -15.01
CA SER A 240 -15.82 20.09 -15.45
C SER A 240 -15.23 20.18 -16.86
N ALA A 241 -15.73 21.11 -17.67
CA ALA A 241 -15.20 21.35 -19.01
C ALA A 241 -13.71 21.73 -18.95
N GLY A 242 -12.90 21.14 -19.84
CA GLY A 242 -11.45 21.40 -19.89
C GLY A 242 -10.65 20.86 -18.70
N SER A 243 -11.27 20.16 -17.75
CA SER A 243 -10.53 19.51 -16.66
C SER A 243 -9.63 18.40 -17.22
N GLU A 244 -8.43 18.33 -16.67
CA GLU A 244 -7.44 17.31 -16.98
C GLU A 244 -7.44 16.26 -15.86
N TYR A 245 -7.34 15.00 -16.27
CA TYR A 245 -7.16 13.87 -15.37
C TYR A 245 -5.92 13.09 -15.80
N ILE A 246 -5.12 12.66 -14.83
CA ILE A 246 -4.09 11.65 -15.03
C ILE A 246 -4.24 10.61 -13.92
N SER A 247 -4.31 9.34 -14.29
CA SER A 247 -4.46 8.24 -13.35
C SER A 247 -3.22 8.04 -12.48
N THR A 248 -3.32 7.18 -11.47
CA THR A 248 -2.15 6.47 -10.94
C THR A 248 -1.56 5.52 -11.98
N PHE A 249 -0.45 4.86 -11.67
CA PHE A 249 0.10 3.82 -12.53
C PHE A 249 -0.63 2.49 -12.34
N PHE A 250 -0.63 1.68 -13.40
CA PHE A 250 -1.14 0.31 -13.43
C PHE A 250 0.02 -0.63 -13.74
N MET A 251 0.07 -1.75 -13.02
CA MET A 251 1.08 -2.81 -13.19
C MET A 251 0.39 -4.14 -13.50
N PRO A 252 0.02 -4.39 -14.77
CA PRO A 252 -0.67 -5.63 -15.15
C PRO A 252 0.22 -6.88 -15.06
N GLY A 253 1.54 -6.73 -14.80
CA GLY A 253 2.51 -7.81 -14.70
C GLY A 253 2.74 -8.56 -16.02
N LYS A 254 2.35 -7.95 -17.15
CA LYS A 254 2.47 -8.51 -18.51
C LYS A 254 2.45 -7.39 -19.54
N THR A 255 3.13 -7.62 -20.66
CA THR A 255 3.13 -6.68 -21.79
C THR A 255 1.85 -6.76 -22.62
N PHE A 256 1.47 -5.67 -23.27
CA PHE A 256 0.34 -5.57 -24.20
C PHE A 256 0.66 -4.70 -25.41
N THR A 257 -0.06 -4.92 -26.52
CA THR A 257 0.06 -4.16 -27.78
C THR A 257 -1.25 -3.51 -28.21
N TYR A 258 -2.34 -3.81 -27.51
CA TYR A 258 -3.65 -3.21 -27.71
C TYR A 258 -4.19 -2.70 -26.38
N PHE A 259 -4.74 -1.50 -26.39
CA PHE A 259 -5.33 -0.86 -25.22
C PHE A 259 -6.74 -0.37 -25.54
N ARG A 260 -7.67 -0.44 -24.59
CA ARG A 260 -8.97 0.21 -24.67
C ARG A 260 -9.23 1.09 -23.45
N PHE A 261 -9.56 2.34 -23.71
CA PHE A 261 -10.23 3.24 -22.78
C PHE A 261 -11.74 3.01 -22.95
N SER A 262 -12.30 2.09 -22.16
CA SER A 262 -13.66 1.58 -22.31
C SER A 262 -14.62 2.27 -21.34
N VAL A 263 -15.29 3.31 -21.81
CA VAL A 263 -16.26 4.08 -21.01
C VAL A 263 -17.51 3.24 -20.79
N THR A 264 -17.82 2.96 -19.52
CA THR A 264 -19.00 2.18 -19.11
C THR A 264 -20.13 3.06 -18.57
N SER A 265 -19.82 4.30 -18.20
CA SER A 265 -20.82 5.33 -17.90
C SER A 265 -20.27 6.74 -18.14
N ALA A 266 -21.16 7.69 -18.41
CA ALA A 266 -20.83 9.10 -18.50
C ALA A 266 -21.86 9.97 -17.76
N THR A 267 -21.48 11.19 -17.43
CA THR A 267 -22.36 12.17 -16.78
C THR A 267 -23.56 12.49 -17.66
N GLY A 268 -24.77 12.49 -17.10
CA GLY A 268 -25.98 13.00 -17.76
C GLY A 268 -26.30 12.40 -19.14
N SER A 269 -25.74 11.24 -19.48
CA SER A 269 -25.95 10.53 -20.75
C SER A 269 -25.79 9.02 -20.56
N SER A 270 -26.75 8.26 -21.09
CA SER A 270 -26.70 6.79 -21.12
C SER A 270 -26.19 6.21 -22.43
N SER A 271 -25.79 7.06 -23.40
CA SER A 271 -25.52 6.60 -24.77
C SER A 271 -24.43 7.37 -25.51
N TYR A 272 -23.79 8.36 -24.90
CA TYR A 272 -22.67 9.08 -25.54
C TYR A 272 -21.71 9.69 -24.53
N TRP A 273 -20.48 9.90 -24.96
CA TRP A 273 -19.43 10.60 -24.23
C TRP A 273 -18.48 11.34 -25.18
N ASN A 274 -17.65 12.21 -24.60
CA ASN A 274 -16.68 13.03 -25.31
C ASN A 274 -15.45 13.35 -24.45
N ILE A 275 -14.33 13.57 -25.12
CA ILE A 275 -13.08 14.07 -24.55
C ILE A 275 -12.42 15.02 -25.54
N GLY A 276 -11.63 15.98 -25.05
CA GLY A 276 -10.76 16.81 -25.86
C GLY A 276 -9.52 16.04 -26.28
N GLU A 277 -8.79 15.48 -25.33
CA GLU A 277 -7.51 14.79 -25.55
C GLU A 277 -7.47 13.48 -24.76
N PHE A 278 -6.69 12.52 -25.26
CA PHE A 278 -6.36 11.24 -24.66
C PHE A 278 -4.84 11.06 -24.69
N MET A 279 -4.27 10.64 -23.57
CA MET A 279 -2.84 10.46 -23.39
C MET A 279 -2.58 9.12 -22.73
N MET A 280 -1.45 8.52 -23.09
CA MET A 280 -0.95 7.30 -22.48
C MET A 280 0.54 7.48 -22.18
N TYR A 281 1.00 6.91 -21.07
CA TYR A 281 2.39 7.04 -20.61
C TYR A 281 2.92 5.67 -20.21
N ASP A 282 4.18 5.40 -20.50
CA ASP A 282 4.94 4.34 -19.84
C ASP A 282 5.29 4.79 -18.41
N ALA A 283 5.17 3.87 -17.46
CA ALA A 283 5.50 4.07 -16.06
C ALA A 283 6.80 3.35 -15.68
N GLU A 284 7.77 4.09 -15.16
CA GLU A 284 8.91 3.51 -14.47
C GLU A 284 8.57 3.41 -12.98
N VAL A 285 8.54 2.19 -12.45
CA VAL A 285 8.11 1.92 -11.06
C VAL A 285 9.27 1.29 -10.29
N ALA A 286 9.63 1.91 -9.17
CA ALA A 286 10.54 1.30 -8.20
C ALA A 286 9.75 0.30 -7.36
N ILE A 287 10.30 -0.90 -7.25
CA ILE A 287 9.77 -1.99 -6.43
C ILE A 287 10.70 -2.12 -5.23
N ASP A 288 10.16 -1.91 -4.03
CA ASP A 288 10.82 -2.25 -2.79
C ASP A 288 10.16 -3.50 -2.22
N ASP A 289 10.82 -4.64 -2.42
CA ASP A 289 10.39 -5.94 -1.92
C ASP A 289 11.24 -6.34 -0.71
N PRO A 290 10.70 -6.25 0.52
CA PRO A 290 11.45 -6.57 1.71
C PRO A 290 11.90 -8.04 1.78
N GLU A 291 11.26 -8.93 1.00
CA GLU A 291 11.61 -10.35 0.95
C GLU A 291 12.83 -10.65 0.08
N THR A 292 13.21 -9.73 -0.80
CA THR A 292 14.36 -9.90 -1.71
C THR A 292 15.40 -8.80 -1.59
N ALA A 293 15.10 -7.72 -0.84
CA ALA A 293 16.01 -6.61 -0.60
C ALA A 293 17.40 -7.08 -0.10
N PRO A 294 18.51 -6.45 -0.53
CA PRO A 294 19.82 -6.71 0.06
C PRO A 294 19.81 -6.44 1.57
N LEU A 295 20.55 -7.25 2.32
CA LEU A 295 20.78 -7.00 3.75
C LEU A 295 22.11 -6.26 3.89
N ASP A 296 22.09 -5.16 4.64
CA ASP A 296 23.29 -4.38 4.99
C ASP A 296 24.19 -5.13 6.00
#